data_AF-A0A962HXU4-F1
#
_entry.id   AF-A0A962HXU4-F1
#
_cell.length_a   1.000
_cell.length_b   1.000
_cell.length_c   1.000
_cell.angle_alpha   90.00
_cell.angle_beta   90.00
_cell.angle_gamma   90.00
#
_symmetry.space_group_name_H-M   'P 1'
#
loop_
_entity.id
_entity.type
_entity.pdbx_description
1 polymer ?
#
loop_
_entity_poly.entity_id
_entity_poly.type
_entity_poly.pdbx_seq_one_letter_code
_entity_poly.pdbx_strand_id
1 'polypeptide(L)'
;QSFVLRTRGGLLSGTLSESSELYLIDCDSIRAGAWFNPDRSGHGWDIQRVRDELVTLWFNYRQDGSANWHIANDRRFGRAWQGELLQVSYNYDDGSRVTETIGQLAFLFSDSHNGIAHWTIGGISRFEPITFLFFDATVPSVDMTGLWYDPNDPGWGVSVSHQGDVLYSLVYVYDLQGQALWVDGVSRGGAPLVDAQLYRGFGLCPIGCVENAPSPSATDGGSFDVQSGVPGVLPFGTQLLNGNQLEWLKADRPLLPLSDTVP
;
A
#
# COMPACT_ATOMS: atom_id res chain seq x y z
N GLN A 1 -8.87 3.81 -25.52
CA GLN A 1 -9.94 3.04 -24.85
C GLN A 1 -11.05 4.01 -24.44
N SER A 2 -12.31 3.57 -24.36
CA SER A 2 -13.44 4.44 -24.02
C SER A 2 -13.82 4.22 -22.56
N PHE A 3 -14.03 5.29 -21.79
CA PHE A 3 -14.55 5.18 -20.42
C PHE A 3 -15.82 6.01 -20.27
N VAL A 4 -16.62 5.66 -19.26
CA VAL A 4 -17.87 6.34 -18.92
C VAL A 4 -17.79 6.77 -17.46
N LEU A 5 -17.71 8.07 -17.21
CA LEU A 5 -17.84 8.63 -15.87
C LEU A 5 -19.29 9.05 -15.63
N ARG A 6 -19.87 8.59 -14.52
CA ARG A 6 -21.15 9.11 -14.02
C ARG A 6 -20.87 10.26 -13.06
N THR A 7 -21.41 11.44 -13.38
CA THR A 7 -21.44 12.58 -12.46
C THR A 7 -22.89 12.86 -12.06
N ARG A 8 -23.10 13.65 -11.00
CA ARG A 8 -24.45 14.10 -10.56
C ARG A 8 -25.23 14.87 -11.65
N GLY A 9 -24.59 15.27 -12.76
CA GLY A 9 -25.21 15.99 -13.89
C GLY A 9 -25.41 15.18 -15.17
N GLY A 10 -25.09 13.88 -15.19
CA GLY A 10 -25.29 13.02 -16.38
C GLY A 10 -24.09 12.13 -16.75
N LEU A 11 -24.24 11.39 -17.84
CA LEU A 11 -23.23 10.51 -18.43
C LEU A 11 -22.30 11.30 -19.34
N LEU A 12 -21.01 11.33 -19.03
CA LEU A 12 -19.97 11.77 -19.95
C LEU A 12 -19.31 10.53 -20.56
N SER A 13 -19.45 10.38 -21.87
CA SER A 13 -18.74 9.38 -22.67
C SER A 13 -17.62 10.05 -23.45
N GLY A 14 -16.39 9.55 -23.35
CA GLY A 14 -15.23 10.08 -24.08
C GLY A 14 -14.37 8.98 -24.69
N THR A 15 -13.70 9.31 -25.79
CA THR A 15 -12.63 8.51 -26.40
C THR A 15 -11.28 9.09 -25.99
N LEU A 16 -10.40 8.26 -25.43
CA LEU A 16 -9.02 8.65 -25.13
C LEU A 16 -8.25 8.93 -26.44
N SER A 17 -7.81 10.17 -26.64
CA SER A 17 -6.71 10.52 -27.55
C SER A 17 -5.58 11.15 -26.72
N GLU A 18 -4.33 10.96 -27.16
CA GLU A 18 -3.08 11.47 -26.56
C GLU A 18 -3.03 13.01 -26.35
N SER A 19 -4.09 13.74 -26.69
CA SER A 19 -4.14 15.20 -26.79
C SER A 19 -5.09 15.88 -25.80
N SER A 20 -5.51 15.21 -24.72
CA SER A 20 -6.31 15.89 -23.68
C SER A 20 -5.40 16.67 -22.73
N GLU A 21 -5.25 17.98 -23.01
CA GLU A 21 -4.43 18.95 -22.24
C GLU A 21 -4.69 18.96 -20.71
N LEU A 22 -5.83 18.41 -20.25
CA LEU A 22 -6.16 18.25 -18.83
C LEU A 22 -5.28 17.22 -18.10
N TYR A 23 -4.60 16.31 -18.82
CA TYR A 23 -3.65 15.36 -18.27
C TYR A 23 -2.21 15.88 -18.21
N LEU A 24 -1.90 17.05 -18.80
CA LEU A 24 -0.53 17.57 -18.89
C LEU A 24 -0.11 18.46 -17.70
N ILE A 25 -0.99 18.68 -16.72
CA ILE A 25 -0.57 19.25 -15.44
C ILE A 25 0.12 18.12 -14.68
N ASP A 26 1.44 18.05 -14.82
CA ASP A 26 2.23 17.11 -14.05
C ASP A 26 2.14 17.48 -12.57
N CYS A 27 1.50 16.63 -11.78
CA CYS A 27 1.69 16.63 -10.34
C CYS A 27 2.97 15.83 -10.04
N ASP A 28 4.13 16.43 -10.31
CA ASP A 28 5.40 15.99 -9.69
C ASP A 28 5.34 16.00 -8.14
N SER A 29 4.23 16.49 -7.59
CA SER A 29 3.90 16.61 -6.18
C SER A 29 3.19 15.40 -5.55
N ILE A 30 2.93 14.29 -6.27
CA ILE A 30 2.30 13.12 -5.61
C ILE A 30 3.26 12.59 -4.55
N ARG A 31 2.77 12.53 -3.31
CA ARG A 31 3.58 12.06 -2.19
C ARG A 31 3.71 10.54 -2.22
N ALA A 32 4.94 10.09 -2.08
CA ALA A 32 5.26 8.70 -1.77
C ALA A 32 4.84 8.39 -0.32
N GLY A 33 4.30 7.20 -0.09
CA GLY A 33 3.86 6.71 1.21
C GLY A 33 2.40 6.27 1.25
N ALA A 34 1.84 6.25 2.46
CA ALA A 34 0.51 5.73 2.73
C ALA A 34 -0.64 6.72 2.39
N TRP A 35 -1.72 6.18 1.84
CA TRP A 35 -2.95 6.86 1.43
C TRP A 35 -4.16 6.03 1.90
N PHE A 36 -5.22 6.69 2.34
CA PHE A 36 -6.40 6.02 2.90
C PHE A 36 -7.67 6.85 2.71
N ASN A 37 -8.82 6.23 2.94
CA ASN A 37 -10.09 6.93 3.07
C ASN A 37 -10.42 7.17 4.55
N PRO A 38 -10.48 8.43 5.03
CA PRO A 38 -10.77 8.73 6.44
C PRO A 38 -12.12 8.19 6.92
N ASP A 39 -13.12 8.18 6.03
CA ASP A 39 -14.46 7.68 6.32
C ASP A 39 -14.53 6.14 6.32
N ARG A 40 -13.47 5.47 5.84
CA ARG A 40 -13.32 4.00 5.80
C ARG A 40 -11.93 3.58 6.31
N SER A 41 -11.50 4.16 7.43
CA SER A 41 -10.17 3.94 7.99
C SER A 41 -9.86 2.47 8.30
N GLY A 42 -8.57 2.12 8.22
CA GLY A 42 -8.01 0.79 8.51
C GLY A 42 -7.92 -0.15 7.29
N HIS A 43 -8.01 0.40 6.09
CA HIS A 43 -7.42 -0.15 4.88
C HIS A 43 -6.82 1.01 4.07
N GLY A 44 -6.03 0.71 3.05
CA GLY A 44 -5.44 1.79 2.26
C GLY A 44 -4.41 1.32 1.25
N TRP A 45 -3.77 2.29 0.63
CA TRP A 45 -2.75 2.07 -0.37
C TRP A 45 -1.44 2.66 0.10
N ASP A 46 -0.35 1.99 -0.20
CA ASP A 46 0.96 2.62 -0.17
C ASP A 46 1.40 2.83 -1.61
N ILE A 47 1.77 4.07 -1.94
CA ILE A 47 2.11 4.49 -3.30
C ILE A 47 3.57 4.96 -3.28
N GLN A 48 4.42 4.31 -4.08
CA GLN A 48 5.85 4.56 -4.13
C GLN A 48 6.28 4.79 -5.57
N ARG A 49 7.40 5.49 -5.76
CA ARG A 49 7.95 5.77 -7.09
C ARG A 49 9.11 4.84 -7.38
N VAL A 50 9.13 4.26 -8.58
CA VAL A 50 10.28 3.54 -9.13
C VAL A 50 10.54 4.09 -10.52
N ARG A 51 11.54 4.97 -10.66
CA ARG A 51 11.82 5.70 -11.91
C ARG A 51 10.60 6.48 -12.42
N ASP A 52 10.06 6.07 -13.57
CA ASP A 52 8.88 6.63 -14.25
C ASP A 52 7.57 5.89 -13.90
N GLU A 53 7.64 4.87 -13.04
CA GLU A 53 6.50 4.09 -12.60
C GLU A 53 6.07 4.45 -11.17
N LEU A 54 4.78 4.25 -10.89
CA LEU A 54 4.31 4.09 -9.52
C LEU A 54 4.13 2.61 -9.23
N VAL A 55 4.62 2.18 -8.08
CA VAL A 55 4.30 0.89 -7.47
C VAL A 55 3.34 1.14 -6.34
N THR A 56 2.23 0.42 -6.35
CA THR A 56 1.19 0.52 -5.34
C THR A 56 1.01 -0.81 -4.65
N LEU A 57 1.07 -0.79 -3.32
CA LEU A 57 0.57 -1.88 -2.49
C LEU A 57 -0.82 -1.50 -2.00
N TRP A 58 -1.79 -2.40 -2.15
CA TRP A 58 -3.15 -2.20 -1.63
C TRP A 58 -3.39 -3.16 -0.48
N PHE A 59 -3.51 -2.62 0.73
CA PHE A 59 -3.82 -3.33 1.97
C PHE A 59 -5.33 -3.33 2.20
N ASN A 60 -5.93 -4.52 2.25
CA ASN A 60 -7.36 -4.72 2.42
C ASN A 60 -7.66 -6.06 3.10
N TYR A 61 -8.88 -6.56 2.91
CA TYR A 61 -9.36 -7.80 3.52
C TYR A 61 -10.12 -8.66 2.51
N ARG A 62 -10.22 -9.95 2.82
CA ARG A 62 -11.15 -10.87 2.16
C ARG A 62 -12.55 -10.78 2.80
N GLN A 63 -13.53 -11.45 2.20
CA GLN A 63 -14.91 -11.45 2.70
C GLN A 63 -15.07 -12.07 4.09
N ASP A 64 -14.16 -12.97 4.47
CA ASP A 64 -14.09 -13.57 5.81
C ASP A 64 -13.38 -12.67 6.84
N GLY A 65 -12.97 -11.46 6.45
CA GLY A 65 -12.28 -10.49 7.30
C GLY A 65 -10.79 -10.73 7.47
N SER A 66 -10.22 -11.79 6.87
CA SER A 66 -8.77 -12.01 6.87
C SER A 66 -8.05 -10.92 6.10
N ALA A 67 -6.87 -10.52 6.60
CA ALA A 67 -6.01 -9.54 5.95
C ALA A 67 -5.60 -10.02 4.55
N ASN A 68 -5.41 -9.08 3.64
CA ASN A 68 -4.98 -9.35 2.27
C ASN A 68 -4.22 -8.15 1.72
N TRP A 69 -3.34 -8.39 0.76
CA TRP A 69 -2.67 -7.31 0.05
C TRP A 69 -2.50 -7.64 -1.43
N HIS A 70 -2.43 -6.60 -2.26
CA HIS A 70 -2.21 -6.69 -3.70
C HIS A 70 -1.10 -5.74 -4.13
N ILE A 71 -0.54 -6.00 -5.30
CA ILE A 71 0.39 -5.10 -5.96
C ILE A 71 -0.16 -4.66 -7.31
N ALA A 72 0.11 -3.42 -7.69
CA ALA A 72 -0.13 -2.90 -9.02
C ALA A 72 0.98 -1.89 -9.34
N ASN A 73 1.54 -1.96 -10.55
CA ASN A 73 2.54 -1.01 -11.02
C ASN A 73 2.29 -0.66 -12.48
N ASP A 74 2.53 0.59 -12.83
CA ASP A 74 2.54 1.07 -14.21
C ASP A 74 3.11 2.50 -14.24
N ARG A 75 3.32 3.03 -15.45
CA ARG A 75 3.68 4.42 -15.70
C ARG A 75 2.53 5.36 -15.36
N ARG A 76 2.89 6.48 -14.72
CA ARG A 76 1.95 7.57 -14.46
C ARG A 76 1.86 8.50 -15.67
N PHE A 77 0.66 9.01 -15.94
CA PHE A 77 0.40 10.02 -16.97
C PHE A 77 -0.29 11.23 -16.33
N GLY A 78 0.51 12.22 -15.94
CA GLY A 78 0.04 13.41 -15.23
C GLY A 78 -0.74 13.04 -13.95
N ARG A 79 -1.99 13.48 -13.84
CA ARG A 79 -2.81 13.24 -12.64
C ARG A 79 -3.46 11.87 -12.56
N ALA A 80 -3.36 11.02 -13.59
CA ALA A 80 -3.84 9.65 -13.48
C ALA A 80 -2.74 8.62 -13.57
N TRP A 81 -3.05 7.49 -12.95
CA TRP A 81 -2.29 6.28 -13.00
C TRP A 81 -3.27 5.11 -13.05
N GLN A 82 -2.92 4.05 -13.78
CA GLN A 82 -3.71 2.82 -13.87
C GLN A 82 -2.75 1.66 -14.07
N GLY A 83 -2.96 0.56 -13.34
CA GLY A 83 -2.20 -0.67 -13.48
C GLY A 83 -3.09 -1.91 -13.35
N GLU A 84 -2.57 -3.04 -13.82
CA GLU A 84 -3.17 -4.34 -13.52
C GLU A 84 -3.08 -4.62 -12.01
N LEU A 85 -4.19 -5.05 -11.42
CA LEU A 85 -4.23 -5.43 -10.01
C LEU A 85 -3.84 -6.90 -9.88
N LEU A 86 -2.70 -7.13 -9.23
CA LEU A 86 -2.10 -8.43 -9.09
C LEU A 86 -2.31 -8.97 -7.68
N GLN A 87 -2.79 -10.21 -7.60
CA GLN A 87 -2.74 -11.01 -6.38
C GLN A 87 -1.47 -11.86 -6.40
N VAL A 88 -0.74 -11.85 -5.28
CA VAL A 88 0.44 -12.69 -5.10
C VAL A 88 0.12 -13.72 -4.02
N SER A 89 0.45 -14.98 -4.28
CA SER A 89 0.34 -16.07 -3.32
C SER A 89 1.70 -16.73 -3.14
N TYR A 90 2.01 -17.11 -1.91
CA TYR A 90 3.28 -17.73 -1.56
C TYR A 90 3.07 -19.20 -1.21
N ASN A 91 3.84 -20.08 -1.83
CA ASN A 91 3.85 -21.50 -1.50
C ASN A 91 5.04 -21.81 -0.59
N TYR A 92 4.77 -22.19 0.66
CA TYR A 92 5.80 -22.55 1.63
C TYR A 92 6.49 -23.88 1.31
N ASP A 93 5.86 -24.77 0.54
CA ASP A 93 6.42 -26.09 0.24
C ASP A 93 7.62 -26.01 -0.71
N ASP A 94 7.59 -25.09 -1.67
CA ASP A 94 8.62 -24.93 -2.71
C ASP A 94 9.22 -23.52 -2.81
N GLY A 95 8.73 -22.56 -2.02
CA GLY A 95 9.17 -21.16 -2.02
C GLY A 95 8.74 -20.38 -3.27
N SER A 96 7.83 -20.91 -4.08
CA SER A 96 7.33 -20.24 -5.27
C SER A 96 6.34 -19.13 -4.94
N ARG A 97 6.28 -18.13 -5.81
CA ARG A 97 5.27 -17.07 -5.78
C ARG A 97 4.46 -17.14 -7.06
N VAL A 98 3.14 -17.18 -6.92
CA VAL A 98 2.21 -17.15 -8.04
C VAL A 98 1.57 -15.79 -8.10
N THR A 99 1.67 -15.14 -9.26
CA THR A 99 1.06 -13.84 -9.52
C THR A 99 -0.10 -14.02 -10.49
N GLU A 100 -1.27 -13.50 -10.11
CA GLU A 100 -2.48 -13.54 -10.92
C GLU A 100 -3.04 -12.12 -11.11
N THR A 101 -3.37 -11.74 -12.34
CA THR A 101 -4.12 -10.51 -12.62
C THR A 101 -5.58 -10.73 -12.28
N ILE A 102 -6.06 -10.08 -11.21
CA ILE A 102 -7.44 -10.22 -10.71
C ILE A 102 -8.34 -9.04 -11.10
N GLY A 103 -7.76 -7.99 -11.69
CA GLY A 103 -8.49 -6.77 -11.97
C GLY A 103 -7.60 -5.61 -12.41
N GLN A 104 -8.10 -4.41 -12.20
CA GLN A 104 -7.38 -3.16 -12.46
C GLN A 104 -7.56 -2.21 -11.28
N LEU A 105 -6.52 -1.44 -11.00
CA LEU A 105 -6.52 -0.34 -10.04
C LEU A 105 -6.14 0.94 -10.76
N ALA A 106 -6.81 2.05 -10.42
CA ALA A 106 -6.54 3.36 -10.97
C ALA A 106 -6.63 4.42 -9.88
N PHE A 107 -5.81 5.46 -10.02
CA PHE A 107 -5.89 6.68 -9.22
C PHE A 107 -6.10 7.88 -10.13
N LEU A 108 -6.92 8.81 -9.65
CA LEU A 108 -7.02 10.16 -10.19
C LEU A 108 -6.72 11.16 -9.07
N PHE A 109 -5.52 11.73 -9.09
CA PHE A 109 -5.04 12.65 -8.07
C PHE A 109 -5.61 14.05 -8.28
N SER A 110 -6.25 14.61 -7.26
CA SER A 110 -6.71 16.00 -7.28
C SER A 110 -5.59 16.97 -6.88
N ASP A 111 -4.69 16.57 -6.00
CA ASP A 111 -3.50 17.33 -5.61
C ASP A 111 -2.48 16.38 -4.96
N SER A 112 -1.47 16.92 -4.25
CA SER A 112 -0.44 16.15 -3.56
C SER A 112 -0.92 15.33 -2.36
N HIS A 113 -2.12 15.61 -1.85
CA HIS A 113 -2.68 14.97 -0.67
C HIS A 113 -4.05 14.34 -0.92
N ASN A 114 -4.69 14.58 -2.06
CA ASN A 114 -6.05 14.12 -2.31
C ASN A 114 -6.20 13.46 -3.69
N GLY A 115 -7.08 12.48 -3.78
CA GLY A 115 -7.41 11.81 -5.02
C GLY A 115 -8.63 10.90 -4.91
N ILE A 116 -8.87 10.12 -5.96
CA ILE A 116 -9.89 9.07 -6.00
C ILE A 116 -9.20 7.78 -6.40
N ALA A 117 -9.38 6.73 -5.61
CA ALA A 117 -9.05 5.36 -5.97
C ALA A 117 -10.25 4.72 -6.66
N HIS A 118 -10.01 4.04 -7.78
CA HIS A 118 -11.02 3.28 -8.51
C HIS A 118 -10.45 1.89 -8.84
N TRP A 119 -11.23 0.84 -8.64
CA TRP A 119 -10.82 -0.52 -8.99
C TRP A 119 -11.94 -1.29 -9.67
N THR A 120 -11.56 -2.30 -10.44
CA THR A 120 -12.47 -3.27 -11.04
C THR A 120 -11.94 -4.68 -10.82
N ILE A 121 -12.74 -5.53 -10.17
CA ILE A 121 -12.40 -6.94 -9.88
C ILE A 121 -13.64 -7.78 -10.23
N GLY A 122 -13.45 -8.86 -11.00
CA GLY A 122 -14.57 -9.72 -11.42
C GLY A 122 -15.69 -8.99 -12.16
N GLY A 123 -15.36 -7.91 -12.90
CA GLY A 123 -16.32 -7.07 -13.63
C GLY A 123 -17.11 -6.08 -12.75
N ILE A 124 -16.87 -6.05 -11.44
CA ILE A 124 -17.51 -5.11 -10.53
C ILE A 124 -16.55 -3.95 -10.25
N SER A 125 -17.03 -2.73 -10.49
CA SER A 125 -16.26 -1.50 -10.29
C SER A 125 -16.70 -0.75 -9.03
N ARG A 126 -15.73 -0.20 -8.30
CA ARG A 126 -15.94 0.62 -7.10
C ARG A 126 -14.93 1.75 -7.08
N PHE A 127 -15.21 2.76 -6.27
CA PHE A 127 -14.30 3.88 -6.04
C PHE A 127 -14.48 4.44 -4.64
N GLU A 128 -13.47 5.15 -4.17
CA GLU A 128 -13.55 5.97 -2.96
C GLU A 128 -12.57 7.14 -3.01
N PRO A 129 -12.85 8.25 -2.28
CA PRO A 129 -11.86 9.30 -2.08
C PRO A 129 -10.69 8.77 -1.24
N ILE A 130 -9.49 9.23 -1.57
CA ILE A 130 -8.27 8.92 -0.81
C ILE A 130 -7.56 10.21 -0.42
N THR A 131 -6.97 10.20 0.77
CA THR A 131 -6.08 11.24 1.28
C THR A 131 -4.73 10.66 1.64
N PHE A 132 -3.66 11.42 1.46
CA PHE A 132 -2.34 11.10 1.97
C PHE A 132 -2.37 11.07 3.50
N LEU A 133 -1.75 10.05 4.10
CA LEU A 133 -1.60 9.94 5.54
C LEU A 133 -0.51 10.90 6.01
N PHE A 134 -0.94 12.08 6.45
CA PHE A 134 -0.05 13.18 6.83
C PHE A 134 0.16 13.24 8.34
N PHE A 135 1.41 13.29 8.77
CA PHE A 135 1.82 13.45 10.17
C PHE A 135 2.56 14.77 10.41
N ASP A 136 3.52 15.10 9.55
CA ASP A 136 4.40 16.27 9.69
C ASP A 136 4.91 16.72 8.30
N ALA A 137 5.18 18.02 8.14
CA ALA A 137 5.76 18.59 6.91
C ALA A 137 7.29 18.63 6.92
N THR A 138 7.91 18.40 8.08
CA THR A 138 9.35 18.55 8.31
C THR A 138 10.11 17.44 7.58
N VAL A 139 11.14 17.82 6.83
CA VAL A 139 12.01 16.85 6.15
C VAL A 139 12.87 16.15 7.20
N PRO A 140 12.84 14.81 7.28
CA PRO A 140 13.69 14.07 8.21
C PRO A 140 15.17 14.23 7.85
N SER A 141 16.05 14.14 8.85
CA SER A 141 17.50 14.22 8.62
C SER A 141 18.04 13.02 7.83
N VAL A 142 17.35 11.88 7.89
CA VAL A 142 17.54 10.69 7.07
C VAL A 142 16.17 10.27 6.59
N ASP A 143 15.86 10.51 5.31
CA ASP A 143 14.59 10.04 4.73
C ASP A 143 14.66 8.53 4.45
N MET A 144 13.74 7.80 5.07
CA MET A 144 13.60 6.35 4.90
C MET A 144 12.34 6.00 4.11
N THR A 145 11.62 7.00 3.60
CA THR A 145 10.42 6.81 2.79
C THR A 145 10.75 5.94 1.59
N GLY A 146 10.03 4.84 1.47
CA GLY A 146 10.23 3.90 0.37
C GLY A 146 9.68 2.52 0.65
N LEU A 147 9.69 1.70 -0.40
CA LEU A 147 9.44 0.27 -0.37
C LEU A 147 10.77 -0.48 -0.26
N TRP A 148 10.89 -1.34 0.73
CA TRP A 148 12.12 -2.05 1.06
C TRP A 148 11.91 -3.56 1.03
N TYR A 149 12.87 -4.29 0.45
CA TYR A 149 12.78 -5.74 0.26
C TYR A 149 14.10 -6.46 0.49
N ASP A 150 14.03 -7.76 0.74
CA ASP A 150 15.20 -8.64 0.82
C ASP A 150 15.41 -9.37 -0.52
N PRO A 151 16.50 -9.12 -1.27
CA PRO A 151 16.75 -9.81 -2.53
C PRO A 151 17.07 -11.30 -2.35
N ASN A 152 17.53 -11.73 -1.17
CA ASN A 152 17.85 -13.12 -0.87
C ASN A 152 16.66 -13.88 -0.29
N ASP A 153 15.57 -13.17 0.05
CA ASP A 153 14.34 -13.75 0.58
C ASP A 153 13.12 -12.95 0.09
N PRO A 154 12.80 -13.00 -1.22
CA PRO A 154 11.79 -12.13 -1.77
C PRO A 154 10.35 -12.54 -1.39
N GLY A 155 9.38 -11.68 -1.67
CA GLY A 155 7.95 -11.95 -1.49
C GLY A 155 7.33 -11.29 -0.26
N TRP A 156 8.14 -10.72 0.63
CA TRP A 156 7.71 -9.86 1.72
C TRP A 156 8.50 -8.55 1.67
N GLY A 157 8.10 -7.58 2.49
CA GLY A 157 8.84 -6.35 2.66
C GLY A 157 8.17 -5.39 3.63
N VAL A 158 8.70 -4.18 3.65
CA VAL A 158 8.16 -3.07 4.43
C VAL A 158 8.06 -1.84 3.55
N SER A 159 6.91 -1.17 3.59
CA SER A 159 6.82 0.21 3.16
C SER A 159 7.00 1.13 4.37
N VAL A 160 7.77 2.19 4.19
CA VAL A 160 8.01 3.24 5.17
C VAL A 160 7.54 4.58 4.61
N SER A 161 6.85 5.35 5.44
CA SER A 161 6.57 6.78 5.25
C SER A 161 7.23 7.55 6.40
N HIS A 162 8.29 8.32 6.11
CA HIS A 162 9.04 9.09 7.12
C HIS A 162 8.68 10.57 7.03
N GLN A 163 8.07 11.11 8.08
CA GLN A 163 7.56 12.49 8.13
C GLN A 163 7.98 13.14 9.45
N GLY A 164 8.90 14.10 9.40
CA GLY A 164 9.47 14.73 10.60
C GLY A 164 10.13 13.70 11.51
N ASP A 165 9.58 13.52 12.71
CA ASP A 165 10.04 12.54 13.69
C ASP A 165 9.19 11.24 13.69
N VAL A 166 8.28 11.09 12.73
CA VAL A 166 7.32 9.98 12.63
C VAL A 166 7.71 9.01 11.54
N LEU A 167 7.78 7.73 11.90
CA LEU A 167 7.85 6.62 10.97
C LEU A 167 6.54 5.86 11.00
N TYR A 168 5.80 5.91 9.89
CA TYR A 168 4.67 5.01 9.65
C TYR A 168 5.16 3.88 8.75
N SER A 169 4.97 2.64 9.17
CA SER A 169 5.46 1.47 8.46
C SER A 169 4.37 0.44 8.25
N LEU A 170 4.36 -0.17 7.07
CA LEU A 170 3.45 -1.25 6.67
C LEU A 170 4.29 -2.46 6.29
N VAL A 171 4.12 -3.57 7.00
CA VAL A 171 4.85 -4.82 6.76
C VAL A 171 3.90 -5.79 6.09
N TYR A 172 4.24 -6.29 4.90
CA TYR A 172 3.46 -7.28 4.16
C TYR A 172 4.20 -8.61 4.11
N VAL A 173 3.52 -9.66 4.56
CA VAL A 173 4.07 -11.01 4.71
C VAL A 173 2.99 -12.03 4.31
N TYR A 174 3.30 -13.31 4.55
CA TYR A 174 2.34 -14.40 4.47
C TYR A 174 2.30 -15.12 5.82
N ASP A 175 1.14 -15.65 6.19
CA ASP A 175 0.98 -16.54 7.34
C ASP A 175 1.55 -17.94 7.06
N LEU A 176 1.56 -18.82 8.06
CA LEU A 176 2.06 -20.19 7.91
C LEU A 176 1.29 -21.05 6.89
N GLN A 177 0.17 -20.58 6.33
CA GLN A 177 -0.61 -21.24 5.29
C GLN A 177 -0.44 -20.60 3.90
N GLY A 178 0.49 -19.65 3.74
CA GLY A 178 0.71 -18.98 2.46
C GLY A 178 -0.29 -17.87 2.15
N GLN A 179 -1.17 -17.51 3.11
CA GLN A 179 -2.14 -16.45 2.91
C GLN A 179 -1.53 -15.09 3.24
N ALA A 180 -1.87 -14.08 2.44
CA ALA A 180 -1.39 -12.72 2.66
C ALA A 180 -1.78 -12.22 4.06
N LEU A 181 -0.82 -11.59 4.74
CA LEU A 181 -0.96 -10.95 6.04
C LEU A 181 -0.26 -9.60 5.98
N TRP A 182 -0.77 -8.61 6.72
CA TRP A 182 -0.09 -7.33 6.86
C TRP A 182 -0.33 -6.72 8.23
N VAL A 183 0.65 -5.96 8.70
CA VAL A 183 0.58 -5.17 9.93
C VAL A 183 1.04 -3.74 9.64
N ASP A 184 0.59 -2.80 10.45
CA ASP A 184 1.15 -1.45 10.45
C ASP A 184 1.70 -1.08 11.83
N GLY A 185 2.44 0.01 11.88
CA GLY A 185 2.95 0.53 13.14
C GLY A 185 3.47 1.95 12.98
N VAL A 186 3.49 2.67 14.10
CA VAL A 186 4.00 4.04 14.17
C VAL A 186 5.06 4.14 15.23
N SER A 187 6.24 4.64 14.88
CA SER A 187 7.22 5.10 15.86
C SER A 187 7.44 6.60 15.76
N ARG A 188 7.84 7.19 16.88
CA ARG A 188 8.10 8.63 17.04
C ARG A 188 9.45 8.86 17.71
N GLY A 189 10.10 9.97 17.39
CA GLY A 189 11.36 10.37 18.02
C GLY A 189 12.54 9.45 17.73
N GLY A 190 12.49 8.71 16.61
CA GLY A 190 13.56 7.79 16.21
C GLY A 190 13.64 6.49 17.02
N ALA A 191 12.56 6.11 17.72
CA ALA A 191 12.49 4.81 18.37
C ALA A 191 12.56 3.68 17.31
N PRO A 192 13.53 2.75 17.42
CA PRO A 192 13.72 1.71 16.41
C PRO A 192 12.66 0.62 16.49
N LEU A 193 12.20 0.28 17.69
CA LEU A 193 11.16 -0.73 17.92
C LEU A 193 9.78 -0.12 17.68
N VAL A 194 8.97 -0.81 16.88
CA VAL A 194 7.62 -0.42 16.50
C VAL A 194 6.66 -1.52 16.95
N ASP A 195 5.66 -1.14 17.75
CA ASP A 195 4.54 -2.02 18.06
C ASP A 195 3.66 -2.17 16.82
N ALA A 196 3.40 -3.41 16.43
CA ALA A 196 2.66 -3.74 15.23
C ALA A 196 1.19 -3.97 15.56
N GLN A 197 0.31 -3.37 14.76
CA GLN A 197 -1.12 -3.63 14.80
C GLN A 197 -1.51 -4.53 13.63
N LEU A 198 -2.13 -5.66 13.95
CA LEU A 198 -2.78 -6.52 12.97
C LEU A 198 -4.26 -6.13 12.91
N TYR A 199 -4.74 -5.74 11.74
CA TYR A 199 -6.13 -5.43 11.56
C TYR A 199 -6.91 -6.63 11.03
N ARG A 200 -8.19 -6.71 11.45
CA ARG A 200 -9.20 -7.58 10.85
C ARG A 200 -10.39 -6.72 10.46
N GLY A 201 -10.89 -6.88 9.24
CA GLY A 201 -11.85 -5.95 8.66
C GLY A 201 -12.99 -6.66 7.94
N PHE A 202 -14.13 -6.81 8.60
CA PHE A 202 -15.39 -7.09 7.91
C PHE A 202 -15.92 -5.78 7.33
N GLY A 203 -16.31 -5.74 6.05
CA GLY A 203 -16.80 -4.48 5.43
C GLY A 203 -15.80 -3.76 4.53
N LEU A 204 -14.51 -4.04 4.70
CA LEU A 204 -13.42 -3.36 4.01
C LEU A 204 -12.78 -4.20 2.89
N CYS A 205 -13.44 -5.29 2.47
CA CYS A 205 -12.99 -6.01 1.29
C CYS A 205 -13.32 -5.25 -0.01
N PRO A 206 -12.47 -5.34 -1.04
CA PRO A 206 -12.65 -4.65 -2.31
C PRO A 206 -14.03 -4.86 -2.95
N ILE A 207 -14.57 -6.09 -2.86
CA ILE A 207 -15.83 -6.52 -3.46
C ILE A 207 -16.57 -7.50 -2.53
N GLY A 208 -17.89 -7.33 -2.42
CA GLY A 208 -18.80 -8.29 -1.78
C GLY A 208 -18.96 -8.15 -0.27
N CYS A 209 -18.28 -7.19 0.36
CA CYS A 209 -18.53 -6.82 1.74
C CYS A 209 -19.71 -5.85 1.88
N VAL A 210 -20.38 -5.91 3.04
CA VAL A 210 -21.40 -4.93 3.42
C VAL A 210 -20.71 -3.58 3.65
N GLU A 211 -21.08 -2.56 2.87
CA GLU A 211 -20.41 -1.24 2.87
C GLU A 211 -20.38 -0.54 4.24
N ASN A 212 -21.30 -0.91 5.14
CA ASN A 212 -21.45 -0.34 6.49
C ASN A 212 -21.12 -1.34 7.61
N ALA A 213 -20.38 -2.42 7.32
CA ALA A 213 -19.93 -3.31 8.37
C ALA A 213 -18.97 -2.57 9.34
N PRO A 214 -18.94 -2.95 10.63
CA PRO A 214 -18.21 -2.23 11.65
C PRO A 214 -16.74 -2.06 11.28
N SER A 215 -16.17 -0.91 11.68
CA SER A 215 -14.78 -0.54 11.51
C SER A 215 -13.82 -1.69 11.82
N PRO A 216 -12.63 -1.73 11.19
CA PRO A 216 -11.67 -2.79 11.44
C PRO A 216 -11.25 -2.77 12.90
N SER A 217 -11.16 -3.96 13.50
CA SER A 217 -10.57 -4.13 14.82
C SER A 217 -9.08 -4.33 14.66
N ALA A 218 -8.28 -3.51 15.34
CA ALA A 218 -6.87 -3.77 15.54
C ALA A 218 -6.68 -4.75 16.71
N THR A 219 -5.80 -5.72 16.52
CA THR A 219 -5.29 -6.62 17.54
C THR A 219 -3.78 -6.49 17.61
N ASP A 220 -3.19 -6.94 18.72
CA ASP A 220 -1.74 -7.07 18.82
C ASP A 220 -1.19 -7.92 17.66
N GLY A 221 -0.35 -7.31 16.83
CA GLY A 221 0.35 -7.93 15.71
C GLY A 221 1.80 -8.26 16.03
N GLY A 222 2.25 -8.06 17.28
CA GLY A 222 3.64 -8.21 17.71
C GLY A 222 4.44 -6.92 17.49
N SER A 223 5.66 -7.05 16.97
CA SER A 223 6.56 -5.90 16.79
C SER A 223 7.52 -6.07 15.63
N PHE A 224 8.06 -4.96 15.14
CA PHE A 224 9.16 -4.95 14.18
C PHE A 224 10.11 -3.78 14.47
N ASP A 225 11.34 -3.86 13.97
CA ASP A 225 12.31 -2.79 14.10
C ASP A 225 12.64 -2.17 12.75
N VAL A 226 12.62 -0.83 12.70
CA VAL A 226 12.98 -0.03 11.53
C VAL A 226 14.08 0.92 11.96
N GLN A 227 15.30 0.69 11.45
CA GLN A 227 16.47 1.44 11.86
C GLN A 227 17.11 2.11 10.66
N SER A 228 17.60 3.34 10.85
CA SER A 228 18.48 3.95 9.85
C SER A 228 19.80 3.20 9.82
N GLY A 229 20.12 2.54 8.71
CA GLY A 229 21.39 1.86 8.48
C GLY A 229 22.44 2.72 7.77
N VAL A 230 23.36 2.07 7.06
CA VAL A 230 24.19 2.74 6.04
C VAL A 230 23.30 3.21 4.88
N PRO A 231 23.69 4.26 4.12
CA PRO A 231 22.90 4.72 2.98
C PRO A 231 22.52 3.59 2.03
N GLY A 232 21.22 3.45 1.74
CA GLY A 232 20.68 2.42 0.85
C GLY A 232 20.46 1.04 1.49
N VAL A 233 20.58 0.92 2.82
CA VAL A 233 20.24 -0.32 3.55
C VAL A 233 19.35 0.01 4.74
N LEU A 234 18.25 -0.74 4.88
CA LEU A 234 17.36 -0.68 6.03
C LEU A 234 17.47 -1.99 6.84
N PRO A 235 18.22 -1.99 7.97
CA PRO A 235 18.18 -3.09 8.92
C PRO A 235 16.75 -3.28 9.45
N PHE A 236 16.27 -4.52 9.39
CA PHE A 236 14.89 -4.85 9.70
C PHE A 236 14.78 -6.22 10.39
N GLY A 237 14.09 -6.26 11.52
CA GLY A 237 13.71 -7.47 12.23
C GLY A 237 12.25 -7.42 12.65
N THR A 238 11.67 -8.60 12.89
CA THR A 238 10.25 -8.73 13.22
C THR A 238 9.96 -9.90 14.12
N GLN A 239 8.91 -9.75 14.92
CA GLN A 239 8.21 -10.82 15.60
C GLN A 239 6.71 -10.57 15.47
N LEU A 240 6.11 -11.10 14.40
CA LEU A 240 4.70 -10.86 14.08
C LEU A 240 3.80 -11.98 14.58
N LEU A 241 2.68 -11.57 15.16
CA LEU A 241 1.70 -12.44 15.80
C LEU A 241 0.36 -12.41 15.04
N ASN A 242 -0.37 -13.51 15.13
CA ASN A 242 -1.78 -13.60 14.76
C ASN A 242 -2.54 -14.25 15.91
N GLY A 243 -3.13 -13.42 16.78
CA GLY A 243 -3.57 -13.87 18.10
C GLY A 243 -2.36 -14.29 18.94
N ASN A 244 -2.36 -15.51 19.47
CA ASN A 244 -1.24 -16.01 20.29
C ASN A 244 -0.20 -16.81 19.48
N GLN A 245 -0.38 -16.92 18.16
CA GLN A 245 0.53 -17.66 17.30
C GLN A 245 1.59 -16.73 16.71
N LEU A 246 2.86 -17.14 16.80
CA LEU A 246 3.94 -16.50 16.06
C LEU A 246 3.85 -16.90 14.59
N GLU A 247 3.51 -15.95 13.73
CA GLU A 247 3.41 -16.18 12.28
C GLU A 247 4.74 -15.95 11.58
N TRP A 248 5.48 -14.93 12.02
CA TRP A 248 6.61 -14.46 11.24
C TRP A 248 7.74 -13.86 12.08
N LEU A 249 8.93 -14.45 11.97
CA LEU A 249 10.13 -14.03 12.68
C LEU A 249 11.29 -13.87 11.69
N LYS A 250 11.85 -12.68 11.64
CA LYS A 250 13.12 -12.38 10.97
C LYS A 250 14.03 -11.65 11.92
N ALA A 251 15.27 -12.08 12.00
CA ALA A 251 16.30 -11.40 12.76
C ALA A 251 17.24 -10.70 11.78
N ASP A 252 17.36 -9.37 11.91
CA ASP A 252 18.44 -8.54 11.34
C ASP A 252 18.67 -8.77 9.84
N ARG A 253 17.64 -8.46 9.04
CA ARG A 253 17.68 -8.56 7.57
C ARG A 253 18.09 -7.21 6.97
N PRO A 254 19.12 -7.16 6.09
CA PRO A 254 19.51 -5.94 5.41
C PRO A 254 18.62 -5.72 4.18
N LEU A 255 17.54 -4.95 4.34
CA LEU A 255 16.66 -4.65 3.21
C LEU A 255 17.27 -3.61 2.28
N LEU A 256 17.01 -3.78 0.99
CA LEU A 256 17.40 -2.85 -0.06
C LEU A 256 16.17 -2.07 -0.55
N PRO A 257 16.36 -0.83 -1.05
CA PRO A 257 15.26 -0.06 -1.61
C PRO A 257 14.80 -0.71 -2.92
N LEU A 258 13.49 -0.95 -3.02
CA LEU A 258 12.80 -1.24 -4.27
C LEU A 258 12.37 0.06 -4.98
N SER A 259 11.96 1.05 -4.20
CA SER A 259 11.57 2.38 -4.67
C SER A 259 12.73 3.36 -4.71
N ASP A 260 12.56 4.41 -5.48
CA ASP A 260 13.43 5.58 -5.42
C ASP A 260 13.29 6.20 -4.03
N THR A 261 14.41 6.47 -3.37
CA THR A 261 14.42 7.32 -2.18
C THR A 261 14.08 8.74 -2.60
N VAL A 262 13.26 9.43 -1.82
CA VAL A 262 12.99 10.86 -2.06
C VAL A 262 14.32 11.63 -1.96
N PRO A 263 14.68 12.43 -2.98
CA PRO A 263 15.93 13.21 -2.97
C PRO A 263 15.94 14.34 -1.92
#